data_AF-K5VT24-F1
#
_entry.id   AF-K5VT24-F1
#
_cell.length_a   1.000
_cell.length_b   1.000
_cell.length_c   1.000
_cell.angle_alpha   90.00
_cell.angle_beta   90.00
_cell.angle_gamma   90.00
#
_symmetry.space_group_name_H-M   'P 1'
#
loop_
_entity.id
_entity.type
_entity.pdbx_description
1 polymer ?
#
loop_
_entity_poly.entity_id
_entity_poly.type
_entity_poly.pdbx_seq_one_letter_code
_entity_poly.pdbx_strand_id
1 'polypeptide(L)'
;MPSRALSFYSRKLNDLQAKLEFLDLFENEASKRGVIRHAIPKTLIDQVGLGTLPQRLHKTYQRAFFSNWVAFYFIYKYGFNGTTVDLFHFARDLAA
;
A
#
# COMPACT_ATOMS: atom_id res chain seq x y z
N MET A 1 7.03 -23.04 24.97
CA MET A 1 6.81 -23.19 23.51
C MET A 1 5.88 -22.10 22.89
N PRO A 2 6.07 -20.77 23.10
CA PRO A 2 5.40 -19.75 22.25
C PRO A 2 6.35 -18.88 21.41
N SER A 3 7.66 -18.90 21.66
CA SER A 3 8.61 -17.91 21.09
C SER A 3 8.94 -18.10 19.58
N ARG A 4 8.75 -19.31 19.03
CA ARG A 4 9.04 -19.59 17.61
C ARG A 4 8.00 -19.01 16.63
N ALA A 5 6.73 -18.89 17.04
CA ALA A 5 5.66 -18.40 16.17
C ALA A 5 5.74 -16.87 15.98
N LEU A 6 6.05 -16.12 17.05
CA LEU A 6 6.23 -14.66 16.99
C LEU A 6 7.42 -14.25 16.12
N SER A 7 8.54 -14.98 16.20
CA SER A 7 9.70 -14.71 15.34
C SER A 7 9.47 -15.09 13.87
N PHE A 8 8.60 -16.06 13.59
CA PHE A 8 8.17 -16.37 12.22
C PHE A 8 7.28 -15.25 11.66
N TYR A 9 6.32 -14.78 12.45
CA TYR A 9 5.42 -13.70 12.05
C TYR A 9 6.16 -12.38 11.80
N SER A 10 7.07 -12.01 12.71
CA SER A 10 7.91 -10.82 12.54
C SER A 10 8.80 -10.90 11.30
N ARG A 11 9.39 -12.08 11.01
CA ARG A 11 10.18 -12.28 9.78
C ARG A 11 9.33 -12.17 8.52
N LYS A 12 8.12 -12.72 8.51
CA LYS A 12 7.19 -12.61 7.37
C LYS A 12 6.77 -11.16 7.11
N LEU A 13 6.52 -10.39 8.17
CA LEU A 13 6.26 -8.96 8.09
C LEU A 13 7.45 -8.21 7.49
N ASN A 14 8.66 -8.44 8.01
CA ASN A 14 9.87 -7.80 7.51
C ASN A 14 10.16 -8.17 6.04
N ASP A 15 9.97 -9.43 5.65
CA ASP A 15 10.13 -9.87 4.25
C ASP A 15 9.10 -9.22 3.32
N LEU A 16 7.85 -9.12 3.76
CA LEU A 16 6.80 -8.45 2.99
C LEU A 16 7.10 -6.96 2.85
N GLN A 17 7.55 -6.34 3.93
CA GLN A 17 7.93 -4.93 3.99
C GLN A 17 9.12 -4.65 3.06
N ALA A 18 10.15 -5.49 3.07
CA ALA A 18 11.29 -5.40 2.15
C ALA A 18 10.88 -5.60 0.69
N LYS A 19 9.99 -6.57 0.38
CA LYS A 19 9.47 -6.78 -0.98
C LYS A 19 8.65 -5.59 -1.49
N LEU A 20 7.89 -4.94 -0.60
CA LEU A 20 7.15 -3.71 -0.91
C LEU A 20 8.08 -2.52 -1.14
N GLU A 21 9.17 -2.42 -0.39
CA GLU A 21 10.22 -1.41 -0.61
C GLU A 21 10.87 -1.55 -1.99
N PHE A 22 11.09 -2.78 -2.49
CA PHE A 22 11.65 -3.03 -3.82
C PHE A 22 10.73 -2.65 -4.99
N LEU A 23 9.41 -2.63 -4.79
CA LEU A 23 8.47 -2.35 -5.87
C LEU A 23 8.34 -0.85 -6.18
N ASP A 24 8.97 0.02 -5.38
CA ASP A 24 8.91 1.49 -5.41
C ASP A 24 7.53 2.04 -5.82
N LEU A 25 6.48 1.38 -5.33
CA LEU A 25 5.10 1.62 -5.75
C LEU A 25 4.66 3.04 -5.43
N PHE A 26 5.25 3.60 -4.38
CA PHE A 26 5.02 4.98 -4.02
C PHE A 26 5.66 5.95 -5.02
N GLU A 27 6.78 5.65 -5.66
CA GLU A 27 7.33 6.58 -6.65
C GLU A 27 6.62 6.44 -8.01
N ASN A 28 6.00 5.28 -8.28
CA ASN A 28 5.14 5.08 -9.44
C ASN A 28 3.86 5.95 -9.38
N GLU A 29 3.74 6.91 -10.30
CA GLU A 29 2.60 7.84 -10.38
C GLU A 29 1.26 7.14 -10.65
N ALA A 30 1.23 6.07 -11.45
CA ALA A 30 0.00 5.34 -11.72
C ALA A 30 -0.51 4.67 -10.45
N SER A 31 0.36 3.94 -9.73
CA SER A 31 0.05 3.30 -8.45
C SER A 31 -0.39 4.31 -7.38
N LYS A 32 0.30 5.45 -7.24
CA LYS A 32 -0.10 6.54 -6.34
C LYS A 32 -1.51 7.02 -6.66
N ARG A 33 -1.80 7.28 -7.93
CA ARG A 33 -3.11 7.76 -8.38
C ARG A 33 -4.20 6.71 -8.16
N GLY A 34 -3.91 5.43 -8.39
CA GLY A 34 -4.82 4.33 -8.10
C GLY A 34 -5.19 4.31 -6.62
N VAL A 35 -4.20 4.34 -5.73
CA VAL A 35 -4.43 4.40 -4.27
C VAL A 35 -5.25 5.63 -3.88
N ILE A 36 -4.92 6.81 -4.39
CA ILE A 36 -5.68 8.04 -4.07
C ILE A 36 -7.15 7.92 -4.52
N ARG A 37 -7.42 7.37 -5.70
CA ARG A 37 -8.78 7.16 -6.23
C ARG A 37 -9.63 6.25 -5.32
N HIS A 38 -9.02 5.25 -4.70
CA HIS A 38 -9.72 4.30 -3.85
C HIS A 38 -9.74 4.71 -2.37
N ALA A 39 -8.70 5.40 -1.90
CA ALA A 39 -8.54 5.77 -0.51
C ALA A 39 -9.25 7.07 -0.15
N ILE A 40 -9.41 7.99 -1.11
CA ILE A 40 -10.00 9.30 -0.88
C ILE A 40 -11.43 9.34 -1.44
N PRO A 41 -12.41 9.89 -0.68
CA PRO A 41 -13.77 10.05 -1.16
C PRO A 41 -13.84 10.86 -2.45
N LYS A 42 -14.67 10.41 -3.40
CA LYS A 42 -14.85 11.04 -4.71
C LYS A 42 -15.20 12.54 -4.61
N THR A 43 -16.04 12.91 -3.65
CA THR A 43 -16.42 14.32 -3.42
C THR A 43 -15.22 15.22 -3.14
N LEU A 44 -14.23 14.73 -2.38
CA LEU A 44 -13.02 15.49 -2.08
C LEU A 44 -12.09 15.57 -3.30
N ILE A 45 -12.01 14.49 -4.07
CA ILE A 45 -11.27 14.47 -5.35
C ILE A 45 -11.87 15.47 -6.34
N ASP A 46 -13.20 15.52 -6.44
CA ASP A 46 -13.92 16.41 -7.36
C ASP A 46 -13.77 17.89 -6.96
N GLN A 47 -13.69 18.18 -5.65
CA GLN A 47 -13.54 19.55 -5.14
C GLN A 47 -12.10 20.07 -5.17
N VAL A 48 -11.12 19.23 -4.83
CA VAL A 48 -9.73 19.67 -4.65
C VAL A 48 -8.86 19.30 -5.84
N GLY A 49 -9.13 18.17 -6.50
CA GLY A 49 -8.33 17.61 -7.58
C GLY A 49 -7.42 16.46 -7.11
N LEU A 50 -7.31 15.42 -7.94
CA LEU A 50 -6.51 14.23 -7.62
C LEU A 50 -5.00 14.54 -7.48
N GLY A 51 -4.48 15.48 -8.28
CA GLY A 51 -3.06 15.82 -8.32
C GLY A 51 -2.62 16.84 -7.26
N THR A 52 -3.55 17.58 -6.68
CA THR A 52 -3.28 18.66 -5.72
C THR A 52 -3.33 18.17 -4.27
N LEU A 53 -4.10 17.12 -3.99
CA LEU A 53 -4.21 16.54 -2.65
C LEU A 53 -2.85 16.09 -2.08
N PRO A 54 -1.98 15.38 -2.82
CA PRO A 54 -0.68 14.95 -2.30
C PRO A 54 0.26 16.13 -2.06
N GLN A 55 0.19 17.17 -2.88
CA GLN A 55 1.10 18.34 -2.83
C GLN A 55 0.98 19.12 -1.51
N ARG A 56 -0.16 19.02 -0.81
CA ARG A 56 -0.39 19.69 0.47
C ARG A 56 0.22 18.97 1.67
N LEU A 57 0.69 17.73 1.49
CA LEU A 57 1.19 16.86 2.55
C LEU A 57 2.70 16.67 2.41
N HIS A 58 3.41 16.59 3.53
CA HIS A 58 4.83 16.26 3.51
C HIS A 58 5.06 14.86 2.93
N LYS A 59 6.14 14.66 2.16
CA LYS A 59 6.43 13.40 1.45
C LYS A 59 6.43 12.18 2.38
N THR A 60 6.93 12.34 3.61
CA THR A 60 6.91 11.28 4.64
C THR A 60 5.50 10.82 5.00
N TYR A 61 4.55 11.76 5.14
CA TYR A 61 3.16 11.43 5.46
C TYR A 61 2.47 10.77 4.27
N GLN A 62 2.75 11.24 3.04
CA GLN A 62 2.23 10.60 1.83
C GLN A 62 2.67 9.13 1.74
N ARG A 63 3.95 8.82 2.02
CA ARG A 63 4.46 7.44 2.08
C ARG A 63 3.76 6.63 3.16
N ALA A 64 3.64 7.15 4.37
CA ALA A 64 2.99 6.44 5.47
C ALA A 64 1.53 6.12 5.15
N PHE A 65 0.77 7.09 4.61
CA PHE A 65 -0.62 6.91 4.18
C PHE A 65 -0.73 5.84 3.09
N PHE A 66 0.09 5.95 2.04
CA PHE A 66 0.11 5.00 0.93
C PHE A 66 0.39 3.57 1.43
N SER A 67 1.46 3.38 2.20
CA SER A 67 1.84 2.07 2.74
C SER A 67 0.78 1.49 3.66
N ASN A 68 0.16 2.32 4.51
CA ASN A 68 -0.90 1.87 5.40
C ASN A 68 -2.14 1.41 4.63
N TRP A 69 -2.57 2.17 3.62
CA TRP A 69 -3.71 1.81 2.79
C TRP A 69 -3.45 0.52 1.99
N VAL A 70 -2.27 0.41 1.36
CA VAL A 70 -1.85 -0.78 0.61
C VAL A 70 -1.85 -2.02 1.51
N ALA A 71 -1.25 -1.93 2.70
CA ALA A 71 -1.19 -3.05 3.64
C ALA A 71 -2.60 -3.49 4.09
N PHE A 72 -3.44 -2.53 4.49
CA PHE A 72 -4.80 -2.82 4.93
C PHE A 72 -5.64 -3.45 3.83
N TYR A 73 -5.62 -2.86 2.63
CA TYR A 73 -6.45 -3.31 1.52
C TYR A 73 -5.95 -4.64 0.93
N PHE A 74 -4.64 -4.89 0.93
CA PHE A 74 -4.07 -6.19 0.57
C PHE A 74 -4.57 -7.30 1.51
N ILE A 75 -4.49 -7.07 2.83
CA ILE A 75 -4.98 -8.03 3.83
C ILE A 75 -6.50 -8.22 3.68
N TYR A 76 -7.25 -7.17 3.38
CA TYR A 76 -8.69 -7.27 3.13
C TYR A 76 -9.00 -8.14 1.90
N LYS A 77 -8.26 -7.97 0.79
CA LYS A 77 -8.51 -8.67 -0.47
C LYS A 77 -8.00 -10.12 -0.47
N TYR A 78 -6.83 -10.39 0.12
CA TYR A 78 -6.15 -11.69 0.03
C TYR A 78 -6.04 -12.43 1.38
N GLY A 79 -6.44 -11.80 2.48
CA GLY A 79 -6.30 -12.34 3.83
C GLY A 79 -4.86 -12.30 4.36
N PHE A 80 -4.71 -12.72 5.62
CA PHE A 80 -3.39 -12.78 6.29
C PHE A 80 -2.42 -13.80 5.67
N ASN A 81 -2.92 -14.72 4.85
CA ASN A 81 -2.11 -15.75 4.19
C ASN A 81 -1.72 -15.37 2.74
N GLY A 82 -1.89 -14.10 2.35
CA GLY A 82 -1.54 -13.62 1.02
C GLY A 82 -0.11 -13.99 0.61
N THR A 83 0.04 -14.46 -0.62
CA THR A 83 1.32 -14.89 -1.17
C THR A 83 2.07 -13.73 -1.82
N THR A 84 3.34 -13.95 -2.18
CA THR A 84 4.10 -12.97 -2.97
C THR A 84 3.50 -12.79 -4.38
N VAL A 85 2.89 -13.83 -4.96
CA VAL A 85 2.22 -13.75 -6.26
C VAL A 85 0.98 -12.85 -6.17
N ASP A 86 0.20 -12.98 -5.10
CA ASP A 86 -0.95 -12.10 -4.83
C ASP A 86 -0.53 -10.64 -4.70
N LEU A 87 0.63 -10.39 -4.08
CA LEU A 87 1.19 -9.05 -3.96
C LEU A 87 1.54 -8.45 -5.32
N PHE A 88 2.11 -9.25 -6.23
CA PHE A 88 2.41 -8.80 -7.59
C PHE A 88 1.13 -8.48 -8.38
N HIS A 89 0.11 -9.34 -8.29
CA HIS A 89 -1.19 -9.06 -8.92
C HIS A 89 -1.83 -7.80 -8.34
N PHE A 90 -1.82 -7.66 -7.02
CA PHE A 90 -2.30 -6.47 -6.33
C PHE A 90 -1.59 -5.20 -6.81
N ALA A 91 -0.26 -5.20 -6.83
CA ALA A 91 0.54 -4.06 -7.25
C ALA A 91 0.26 -3.68 -8.71
N ARG A 92 0.06 -4.67 -9.60
CA ARG A 92 -0.30 -4.42 -11.00
C ARG A 92 -1.69 -3.81 -11.14
N ASP A 93 -2.66 -4.30 -10.38
CA ASP A 93 -4.03 -3.78 -10.37
C ASP A 93 -4.08 -2.31 -9.90
N LEU A 94 -3.15 -1.89 -9.02
CA LEU A 94 -3.07 -0.48 -8.57
C LEU A 94 -2.61 0.49 -9.65
N ALA A 95 -1.82 0.01 -10.62
CA ALA A 95 -1.27 0.83 -11.69
C ALA A 95 -2.15 0.86 -12.95
N ALA A 96 -3.20 0.03 -13.01
CA ALA A 96 -4.16 -0.05 -14.11
C ALA A 96 -5.26 1.02 -13.99
#